data_AF-A0A949F559-F1
#
_entry.id   AF-A0A949F559-F1
#
_cell.length_a   1.000
_cell.length_b   1.000
_cell.length_c   1.000
_cell.angle_alpha   90.00
_cell.angle_beta   90.00
_cell.angle_gamma   90.00
#
_symmetry.space_group_name_H-M   'P 1'
#
loop_
_entity.id
_entity.type
_entity.pdbx_description
1 polymer ?
#
loop_
_entity_poly.entity_id
_entity_poly.type
_entity_poly.pdbx_seq_one_letter_code
_entity_poly.pdbx_strand_id
1 'polypeptide(L)'
;IMMGVNPEDNSITGIEILEHMETPGLGANIEKGEFKNQFKEKSLANSKLVDGKLAVKKNKGDIEALTGATISSRGVTEAVDKGLKVFLKYKEEILGEKKPEVTDG
;
A
#
# COMPACT_ATOMS: atom_id res chain seq x y z
N ILE A 1 -3.11 4.91 -7.86
CA ILE A 1 -2.01 4.90 -6.86
C ILE A 1 -0.85 4.13 -7.45
N MET A 2 0.38 4.62 -7.26
CA MET A 2 1.63 3.92 -7.55
C MET A 2 2.32 3.59 -6.22
N MET A 3 3.02 2.48 -6.15
CA MET A 3 3.72 2.02 -4.95
C MET A 3 5.08 1.45 -5.32
N GLY A 4 6.13 1.91 -4.64
CA GLY A 4 7.45 1.30 -4.68
C GLY A 4 7.59 0.28 -3.56
N VAL A 5 8.18 -0.88 -3.87
CA VAL A 5 8.42 -1.96 -2.90
C VAL A 5 9.88 -2.41 -3.04
N ASN A 6 10.58 -2.55 -1.92
CA ASN A 6 11.89 -3.18 -1.86
C ASN A 6 11.71 -4.71 -1.97
N PRO A 7 12.26 -5.37 -2.99
CA PRO A 7 12.09 -6.80 -3.16
C PRO A 7 12.85 -7.65 -2.14
N GLU A 8 13.85 -7.12 -1.44
CA GLU A 8 14.62 -7.91 -0.47
C GLU A 8 13.82 -8.20 0.80
N ASP A 9 13.14 -7.18 1.34
CA ASP A 9 12.40 -7.25 2.61
C ASP A 9 10.89 -7.05 2.46
N ASN A 10 10.40 -6.79 1.24
CA ASN A 10 9.01 -6.50 0.89
C ASN A 10 8.44 -5.23 1.55
N SER A 11 9.31 -4.32 2.00
CA SER A 11 8.91 -3.04 2.56
C SER A 11 8.55 -2.04 1.48
N ILE A 12 7.65 -1.11 1.79
CA ILE A 12 7.24 -0.03 0.89
C ILE A 12 8.33 1.05 0.92
N THR A 13 8.88 1.40 -0.24
CA THR A 13 9.83 2.52 -0.38
C THR A 13 9.12 3.87 -0.51
N GLY A 14 7.87 3.86 -0.98
CA GLY A 14 7.00 5.02 -1.06
C GLY A 14 5.71 4.74 -1.81
N ILE A 15 4.77 5.66 -1.71
CA ILE A 15 3.54 5.66 -2.49
C ILE A 15 3.35 7.02 -3.17
N GLU A 16 2.67 7.01 -4.30
CA GLU A 16 2.23 8.22 -4.99
C GLU A 16 0.75 8.10 -5.39
N ILE A 17 -0.01 9.16 -5.16
CA ILE A 17 -1.42 9.21 -5.51
C ILE A 17 -1.53 9.95 -6.84
N LEU A 18 -1.70 9.18 -7.92
CA LEU A 18 -1.71 9.72 -9.28
C LEU A 18 -3.00 10.49 -9.58
N GLU A 19 -4.14 9.97 -9.11
CA GLU A 19 -5.47 10.53 -9.37
C GLU A 19 -6.41 10.20 -8.19
N HIS A 20 -7.33 11.10 -7.91
CA HIS A 20 -8.45 10.90 -6.98
C HIS A 20 -9.61 11.85 -7.30
N MET A 21 -10.81 11.56 -6.77
CA MET A 21 -12.00 12.45 -6.86
C MET A 21 -12.46 12.95 -5.49
N GLU A 22 -11.57 12.97 -4.50
CA GLU A 22 -11.87 13.40 -3.14
C GLU A 22 -12.15 14.91 -3.03
N THR A 23 -12.97 15.28 -2.04
CA THR A 23 -13.33 16.68 -1.80
C THR A 23 -12.09 17.51 -1.40
N PRO A 24 -11.88 18.68 -2.03
CA PRO A 24 -10.81 19.61 -1.64
C PRO A 24 -10.85 19.97 -0.15
N GLY A 25 -9.68 20.09 0.48
CA GLY A 25 -9.54 20.55 1.86
C GLY A 25 -9.68 19.46 2.95
N LEU A 26 -10.38 18.36 2.68
CA LEU A 26 -10.46 17.20 3.59
C LEU A 26 -9.82 15.96 2.98
N GLY A 27 -10.55 15.31 2.06
CA GLY A 27 -10.14 14.03 1.46
C GLY A 27 -8.91 14.18 0.58
N ALA A 28 -8.78 15.28 -0.16
CA ALA A 28 -7.62 15.56 -1.02
C ALA A 28 -6.29 15.67 -0.26
N ASN A 29 -6.32 15.82 1.08
CA ASN A 29 -5.10 15.83 1.88
C ASN A 29 -4.35 14.49 1.88
N ILE A 30 -4.92 13.42 1.32
CA ILE A 30 -4.20 12.16 1.07
C ILE A 30 -2.96 12.35 0.19
N GLU A 31 -2.92 13.38 -0.67
CA GLU A 31 -1.76 13.69 -1.52
C GLU A 31 -0.56 14.24 -0.73
N LYS A 32 -0.79 14.70 0.51
CA LYS A 32 0.26 15.31 1.32
C LYS A 32 1.30 14.28 1.73
N GLY A 33 2.57 14.70 1.69
CA GLY A 33 3.71 13.89 2.12
C GLY A 33 3.57 13.35 3.54
N GLU A 34 2.98 14.12 4.45
CA GLU A 34 2.70 13.68 5.83
C GLU A 34 1.85 12.41 5.89
N PHE A 35 0.83 12.30 5.03
CA PHE A 35 0.01 11.08 4.95
C PHE A 35 0.75 9.97 4.20
N LYS A 36 1.31 10.25 3.02
CA LYS A 36 2.00 9.26 2.18
C LYS A 36 3.23 8.63 2.87
N ASN A 37 3.98 9.40 3.65
CA ASN A 37 5.19 8.92 4.31
C ASN A 37 4.91 7.91 5.43
N GLN A 38 3.68 7.82 5.93
CA GLN A 38 3.31 6.81 6.94
C GLN A 38 3.45 5.38 6.42
N PHE A 39 3.45 5.19 5.10
CA PHE A 39 3.59 3.88 4.47
C PHE A 39 5.05 3.47 4.26
N LYS A 40 6.01 4.39 4.31
CA LYS A 40 7.43 4.07 4.09
C LYS A 40 7.95 3.09 5.14
N GLU A 41 8.82 2.18 4.72
CA GLU A 41 9.43 1.12 5.53
C GLU A 41 8.41 0.12 6.11
N LYS A 42 7.12 0.22 5.77
CA LYS A 42 6.09 -0.74 6.20
C LYS A 42 5.99 -1.91 5.23
N SER A 43 5.71 -3.09 5.78
CA SER A 43 5.38 -4.33 5.09
C SER A 43 4.26 -5.05 5.85
N LEU A 44 3.70 -6.12 5.28
CA LEU A 44 2.74 -6.95 6.00
C LEU A 44 3.36 -7.66 7.22
N ALA A 45 4.69 -7.84 7.23
CA ALA A 45 5.39 -8.53 8.31
C ALA A 45 5.72 -7.63 9.52
N ASN A 46 5.84 -6.32 9.30
CA ASN A 46 6.22 -5.36 10.35
C ASN A 46 5.12 -4.35 10.71
N SER A 47 3.91 -4.52 10.17
CA SER A 47 2.77 -3.65 10.45
C SER A 47 1.75 -4.34 11.34
N LYS A 48 1.05 -3.55 12.14
CA LYS A 48 -0.11 -4.02 12.92
C LYS A 48 -1.30 -4.26 11.99
N LEU A 49 -1.50 -5.52 11.67
CA LEU A 49 -2.60 -5.96 10.81
C LEU A 49 -3.90 -6.12 11.61
N VAL A 50 -5.02 -5.85 10.94
CA VAL A 50 -6.36 -6.15 11.43
C VAL A 50 -7.03 -7.04 10.39
N ASP A 51 -7.44 -8.23 10.81
CA ASP A 51 -7.97 -9.29 9.93
C ASP A 51 -7.04 -9.58 8.73
N GLY A 52 -5.73 -9.56 8.99
CA GLY A 52 -4.69 -9.80 7.97
C GLY A 52 -4.54 -8.66 6.95
N LYS A 53 -4.98 -7.45 7.27
CA LYS A 53 -4.90 -6.26 6.39
C LYS A 53 -4.25 -5.08 7.09
N LEU A 54 -3.57 -4.23 6.33
CA LEU A 54 -3.23 -2.89 6.81
C LEU A 54 -4.53 -2.14 7.15
N ALA A 55 -4.49 -1.37 8.23
CA ALA A 55 -5.65 -0.63 8.69
C ALA A 55 -5.23 0.72 9.30
N VAL A 56 -6.18 1.65 9.33
CA VAL A 56 -6.00 2.90 10.06
C VAL A 56 -6.08 2.68 11.57
N LYS A 57 -5.51 3.57 12.38
CA LYS A 57 -5.54 3.49 13.85
C LYS A 57 -6.95 3.49 14.43
N LYS A 58 -7.90 4.18 13.80
CA LYS A 58 -9.33 4.12 14.15
C LYS A 58 -9.92 2.70 14.04
N ASN A 59 -9.29 1.85 13.23
CA ASN A 59 -9.58 0.43 13.09
C ASN A 59 -8.55 -0.45 13.81
N LYS A 60 -7.77 0.11 14.74
CA LYS A 60 -6.70 -0.56 15.52
C LYS A 60 -5.43 -0.92 14.74
N GLY A 61 -5.25 -0.48 13.51
CA GLY A 61 -4.00 -0.62 12.75
C GLY A 61 -2.99 0.49 13.06
N ASP A 62 -2.07 0.75 12.12
CA ASP A 62 -0.93 1.68 12.30
C ASP A 62 -1.06 3.02 11.58
N ILE A 63 -1.92 3.11 10.55
CA ILE A 63 -1.98 4.30 9.70
C ILE A 63 -2.87 5.36 10.36
N GLU A 64 -2.34 6.54 10.61
CA GLU A 64 -3.13 7.67 11.10
C GLU A 64 -4.08 8.16 10.02
N ALA A 65 -5.38 8.21 10.35
CA ALA A 65 -6.37 8.74 9.42
C ALA A 65 -6.36 10.27 9.47
N LEU A 66 -6.59 10.89 8.33
CA LEU A 66 -6.78 12.34 8.25
C LEU A 66 -8.07 12.72 8.98
N THR A 67 -7.97 13.75 9.83
CA THR A 67 -9.14 14.29 10.55
C THR A 67 -10.19 14.76 9.54
N GLY A 68 -11.44 14.30 9.70
CA GLY A 68 -12.53 14.60 8.76
C GLY A 68 -12.49 13.86 7.42
N ALA A 69 -11.47 13.03 7.16
CA ALA A 69 -11.29 12.29 5.91
C ALA A 69 -11.01 10.80 6.14
N THR A 70 -11.69 10.19 7.12
CA THR A 70 -11.49 8.77 7.46
C THR A 70 -11.76 7.82 6.30
N ILE A 71 -12.74 8.12 5.44
CA ILE A 71 -13.09 7.27 4.29
C ILE A 71 -11.96 7.29 3.26
N SER A 72 -11.47 8.47 2.87
CA SER A 72 -10.36 8.65 1.94
C SER A 72 -9.08 7.98 2.47
N SER A 73 -8.75 8.18 3.76
CA SER A 73 -7.60 7.51 4.38
C SER A 73 -7.71 5.99 4.36
N ARG A 74 -8.90 5.42 4.65
CA ARG A 74 -9.13 3.98 4.56
C ARG A 74 -8.96 3.48 3.13
N GLY A 75 -9.51 4.20 2.14
CA GLY A 75 -9.40 3.84 0.73
C GLY A 75 -7.94 3.72 0.26
N VAL A 76 -7.09 4.68 0.63
CA VAL A 76 -5.66 4.60 0.31
C VAL A 76 -4.99 3.44 1.04
N THR A 77 -5.24 3.26 2.34
CA THR A 77 -4.66 2.15 3.11
C THR A 77 -5.03 0.78 2.53
N GLU A 78 -6.28 0.60 2.12
CA GLU A 78 -6.75 -0.63 1.47
C GLU A 78 -6.12 -0.84 0.09
N ALA A 79 -5.92 0.23 -0.69
CA ALA A 79 -5.25 0.13 -1.99
C ALA A 79 -3.78 -0.29 -1.82
N VAL A 80 -3.09 0.24 -0.82
CA VAL A 80 -1.70 -0.15 -0.49
C VAL A 80 -1.63 -1.61 -0.03
N ASP A 81 -2.54 -2.05 0.87
CA ASP A 81 -2.64 -3.45 1.30
C ASP A 81 -2.81 -4.42 0.12
N LYS A 82 -3.74 -4.09 -0.79
CA LYS A 82 -3.98 -4.87 -2.00
C LYS A 82 -2.75 -4.90 -2.90
N GLY A 83 -2.09 -3.76 -3.10
CA GLY A 83 -0.87 -3.66 -3.88
C GLY A 83 0.25 -4.55 -3.33
N LEU A 84 0.49 -4.53 -2.02
CA LEU A 84 1.48 -5.39 -1.38
C LEU A 84 1.15 -6.87 -1.56
N LYS A 85 -0.11 -7.26 -1.40
CA LYS A 85 -0.55 -8.65 -1.60
C LYS A 85 -0.38 -9.12 -3.03
N VAL A 86 -0.67 -8.26 -4.01
CA VAL A 86 -0.42 -8.55 -5.42
C VAL A 86 1.08 -8.71 -5.67
N PHE A 87 1.91 -7.77 -5.20
CA PHE A 87 3.36 -7.88 -5.33
C PHE A 87 3.88 -9.20 -4.75
N LEU A 88 3.50 -9.54 -3.52
CA LEU A 88 3.93 -10.78 -2.87
C LEU A 88 3.46 -12.04 -3.61
N LYS A 89 2.23 -12.04 -4.14
CA LYS A 89 1.69 -13.16 -4.90
C LYS A 89 2.44 -13.40 -6.21
N TYR A 90 2.90 -12.35 -6.87
CA TYR A 90 3.54 -12.40 -8.18
C TYR A 90 5.03 -12.04 -8.14
N LYS A 91 5.66 -12.05 -6.95
CA LYS A 91 7.01 -11.53 -6.73
C LYS A 91 8.03 -12.16 -7.66
N GLU A 92 8.06 -13.49 -7.73
CA GLU A 92 8.99 -14.24 -8.59
C GLU A 92 8.83 -13.91 -10.08
N GLU A 93 7.60 -13.66 -10.53
CA GLU A 93 7.29 -13.27 -11.91
C GLU A 93 7.72 -11.83 -12.18
N ILE A 94 7.42 -10.92 -11.25
CA ILE A 94 7.79 -9.50 -11.32
C ILE A 94 9.31 -9.32 -11.33
N LEU A 95 10.04 -10.14 -10.57
CA LEU A 95 11.50 -10.11 -10.48
C LEU A 95 12.20 -10.93 -11.58
N GLY A 96 11.45 -11.65 -12.43
CA GLY A 96 12.01 -12.48 -13.49
C GLY A 96 12.75 -13.71 -12.99
N GLU A 97 12.45 -14.16 -11.76
CA GLU A 97 13.06 -15.33 -11.11
C GLU A 97 12.39 -16.64 -11.55
N LYS A 98 11.16 -16.57 -12.09
CA LYS A 98 10.53 -17.69 -12.79
C LYS A 98 11.11 -17.81 -14.21
N LYS A 99 11.86 -18.88 -14.49
CA LYS A 99 12.18 -19.26 -15.87
C LYS A 99 10.87 -19.50 -16.64
N PRO A 100 10.76 -19.06 -17.91
CA PRO A 100 9.63 -19.45 -18.74
C PRO A 100 9.57 -20.98 -18.78
N GLU A 101 8.40 -21.52 -18.48
CA GLU A 101 8.13 -22.94 -18.64
C GLU A 101 8.13 -23.22 -20.15
N VAL A 102 9.27 -23.70 -20.67
CA VAL A 102 9.36 -24.20 -22.05
C VAL A 102 8.54 -25.47 -22.08
N THR A 103 7.31 -25.37 -22.57
CA THR A 103 6.54 -26.55 -22.98
C THR A 103 7.03 -26.93 -24.36
N ASP A 104 8.02 -27.81 -24.40
CA ASP A 104 8.40 -28.51 -25.64
C ASP A 104 7.20 -29.36 -26.09
N GLY A 105 6.69 -29.07 -27.28
CA GLY A 105 5.65 -29.82 -27.98
C GLY A 105 5.70 -29.57 -29.47
#